data_AF-W9QZM2-F1
#
_entry.id   AF-W9QZM2-F1
#
_cell.length_a   1.000
_cell.length_b   1.000
_cell.length_c   1.000
_cell.angle_alpha   90.00
_cell.angle_beta   90.00
_cell.angle_gamma   90.00
#
_symmetry.space_group_name_H-M   'P 1'
#
loop_
_entity.id
_entity.type
_entity.pdbx_description
1 polymer ?
#
loop_
_entity_poly.entity_id
_entity_poly.type
_entity_poly.pdbx_seq_one_letter_code
_entity_poly.pdbx_strand_id
1 'polypeptide(L)'
;MAKETTSTRCWNKFRVESVCALCSPLFVSFATGTLDAESFRRSVSHDLHFFNASAQAYELAADCVENDDDKKAIGDLRKSALQNFQMTDLLATVCSPMISTFLIFKSAGQNLPFDDILAQALRGIEGLNDSISNATVKYRDFLLAIASGKVEDIQVPIKITTPFEKTKVAAYTLGVIAPCMRFYADVYREIQAPIDTPDPRPYHGYKKWIENYTSQDFLASTIETEDLLDKLSTSLTEEELNEIENLYHQALKLQVEFFAAQPISQQTVVPLSRAQELKNRKLTIFCNFDLTCSVVHSTAALEDAAFSKFQLVKKTWDDLSAQHVEEVEKCLNNVNSGMLPGPEKKYDYDGLRKKLEQVAEVEKNANARVEESGILNGLTLETIKLVGNHIVLHDGCRRFFQKIVKKGRSIIDVHVISHCWSSQLIRSAFSSGSDVLNVHSNELAYVATGEILKKVESAPEKLRSFNEVLKDRKSDVGHLTVCIGRDISDFLCLLEADIGIVINPSPRLTKLGLQFAVKFGPLFPTLVKMQKDLAKDSSSIWKPSPGTIYVVSSWTEIEAFIFGL
;
A
#
# COMPACT_ATOMS: atom_id res chain seq x y z
N MET A 1 14.70 14.45 24.24
CA MET A 1 13.77 13.93 23.20
C MET A 1 12.52 13.48 23.90
N ALA A 2 11.34 14.01 23.55
CA ALA A 2 10.09 13.52 24.12
C ALA A 2 9.90 12.04 23.74
N LYS A 3 9.40 11.22 24.66
CA LYS A 3 9.06 9.82 24.39
C LYS A 3 7.94 9.79 23.34
N GLU A 4 8.07 8.95 22.31
CA GLU A 4 6.99 8.74 21.32
C GLU A 4 5.72 8.27 22.06
N THR A 5 4.57 8.84 21.70
CA THR A 5 3.29 8.51 22.35
C THR A 5 2.72 7.19 21.84
N THR A 6 1.78 6.60 22.57
CA THR A 6 1.18 5.29 22.21
C THR A 6 0.45 5.38 20.88
N SER A 7 -0.36 6.42 20.69
CA SER A 7 -1.12 6.70 19.46
C SER A 7 -0.19 6.82 18.25
N THR A 8 0.86 7.64 18.36
CA THR A 8 1.84 7.89 17.31
C THR A 8 2.59 6.62 16.92
N ARG A 9 3.04 5.86 17.93
CA ARG A 9 3.74 4.57 17.72
C ARG A 9 2.86 3.57 16.97
N CYS A 10 1.59 3.42 17.39
CA CYS A 10 0.65 2.51 16.75
C CYS A 10 0.34 2.94 15.30
N TRP A 11 0.03 4.22 15.07
CA TRP A 11 -0.23 4.75 13.73
C TRP A 11 0.98 4.54 12.80
N ASN A 12 2.19 4.88 13.24
CA ASN A 12 3.39 4.72 12.42
C ASN A 12 3.63 3.26 12.00
N LYS A 13 3.29 2.31 12.89
CA LYS A 13 3.44 0.88 12.64
C LYS A 13 2.39 0.32 11.66
N PHE A 14 1.16 0.80 11.72
CA PHE A 14 0.01 0.25 10.97
C PHE A 14 -0.64 1.27 10.00
N ARG A 15 0.05 2.34 9.62
CA ARG A 15 -0.46 3.28 8.62
C ARG A 15 -0.56 2.68 7.21
N VAL A 16 0.12 1.55 6.97
CA VAL A 16 0.14 0.92 5.65
C VAL A 16 -1.26 0.49 5.21
N GLU A 17 -2.12 0.12 6.16
CA GLU A 17 -3.53 -0.20 5.98
C GLU A 17 -4.31 0.98 5.36
N SER A 18 -4.03 2.22 5.78
CA SER A 18 -4.60 3.46 5.21
C SER A 18 -4.21 3.65 3.74
N VAL A 19 -2.91 3.53 3.46
CA VAL A 19 -2.37 3.70 2.10
C VAL A 19 -2.96 2.68 1.13
N CYS A 20 -3.15 1.44 1.58
CA CYS A 20 -3.72 0.38 0.74
C CYS A 20 -5.18 0.67 0.37
N ALA A 21 -5.95 1.26 1.29
CA ALA A 21 -7.35 1.60 1.04
C ALA A 21 -7.52 2.58 -0.13
N LEU A 22 -6.57 3.49 -0.35
CA LEU A 22 -6.58 4.40 -1.50
C LEU A 22 -6.58 3.66 -2.85
N CYS A 23 -6.06 2.43 -2.90
CA CYS A 23 -6.12 1.58 -4.09
C CYS A 23 -7.46 0.83 -4.24
N SER A 24 -8.45 1.09 -3.39
CA SER A 24 -9.77 0.46 -3.48
C SER A 24 -10.64 1.10 -4.57
N PRO A 25 -11.57 0.33 -5.18
CA PRO A 25 -12.51 0.88 -6.16
C PRO A 25 -13.38 2.00 -5.59
N LEU A 26 -13.73 1.92 -4.29
CA LEU A 26 -14.50 2.92 -3.57
C LEU A 26 -13.78 4.28 -3.54
N PHE A 27 -12.56 4.33 -3.00
CA PHE A 27 -11.85 5.60 -2.80
C PHE A 27 -11.33 6.21 -4.11
N VAL A 28 -10.90 5.38 -5.08
CA VAL A 28 -10.58 5.87 -6.42
C VAL A 28 -11.80 6.54 -7.06
N SER A 29 -12.98 5.92 -6.94
CA SER A 29 -14.23 6.47 -7.49
C SER A 29 -14.69 7.72 -6.75
N PHE A 30 -14.54 7.77 -5.43
CA PHE A 30 -14.79 8.98 -4.62
C PHE A 30 -13.96 10.16 -5.10
N ALA A 31 -12.65 9.99 -5.24
CA ALA A 31 -11.72 11.05 -5.64
C ALA A 31 -11.94 11.55 -7.08
N THR A 32 -12.56 10.73 -7.93
CA THR A 32 -12.97 11.18 -9.27
C THR A 32 -14.29 11.94 -9.31
N GLY A 33 -15.10 11.85 -8.25
CA GLY A 33 -16.48 12.31 -8.26
C GLY A 33 -17.43 11.45 -9.08
N THR A 34 -17.04 10.22 -9.45
CA THR A 34 -17.80 9.34 -10.35
C THR A 34 -18.46 8.15 -9.67
N LEU A 35 -18.26 7.95 -8.36
CA LEU A 35 -18.94 6.89 -7.60
C LEU A 35 -20.46 6.96 -7.82
N ASP A 36 -21.09 5.83 -8.13
CA ASP A 36 -22.53 5.77 -8.38
C ASP A 36 -23.36 5.96 -7.09
N ALA A 37 -24.62 6.38 -7.30
CA ALA A 37 -25.60 6.68 -6.26
C ALA A 37 -25.79 5.58 -5.21
N GLU A 38 -25.82 4.34 -5.69
CA GLU A 38 -26.22 3.17 -4.91
C GLU A 38 -25.05 2.70 -4.07
N SER A 39 -23.87 2.63 -4.67
CA SER A 39 -22.61 2.39 -3.97
C SER A 39 -22.34 3.43 -2.89
N PHE A 40 -22.55 4.72 -3.20
CA PHE A 40 -22.42 5.80 -2.20
C PHE A 40 -23.42 5.65 -1.05
N ARG A 41 -24.71 5.47 -1.33
CA ARG A 41 -25.73 5.31 -0.28
C ARG A 41 -25.43 4.12 0.63
N ARG A 42 -24.98 2.99 0.07
CA ARG A 42 -24.59 1.81 0.85
C ARG A 42 -23.36 2.06 1.72
N SER A 43 -22.33 2.72 1.19
CA SER A 43 -21.15 3.06 2.00
C SER A 43 -21.51 3.97 3.16
N VAL A 44 -22.38 4.97 2.94
CA VAL A 44 -22.83 5.86 4.00
C VAL A 44 -23.69 5.13 5.04
N SER A 45 -24.62 4.27 4.61
CA SER A 45 -25.42 3.45 5.53
C SER A 45 -24.55 2.60 6.46
N HIS A 46 -23.50 1.99 5.92
CA HIS A 46 -22.55 1.22 6.71
C HIS A 46 -21.73 2.11 7.67
N ASP A 47 -21.31 3.30 7.26
CA ASP A 47 -20.60 4.27 8.11
C ASP A 47 -21.47 4.73 9.30
N LEU A 48 -22.77 4.98 9.05
CA LEU A 48 -23.72 5.39 10.09
C LEU A 48 -23.86 4.35 11.21
N HIS A 49 -23.86 3.06 10.88
CA HIS A 49 -23.88 1.99 11.88
C HIS A 49 -22.63 2.00 12.76
N PHE A 50 -21.47 2.28 12.18
CA PHE A 50 -20.23 2.39 12.93
C PHE A 50 -20.23 3.62 13.83
N PHE A 51 -20.57 4.81 13.31
CA PHE A 51 -20.60 6.03 14.13
C PHE A 51 -21.58 5.96 15.30
N ASN A 52 -22.73 5.31 15.12
CA ASN A 52 -23.67 5.07 16.23
C ASN A 52 -23.04 4.17 17.31
N ALA A 53 -22.32 3.12 16.90
CA ALA A 53 -21.59 2.28 17.85
C ALA A 53 -20.41 3.02 18.51
N SER A 54 -19.71 3.91 17.80
CA SER A 54 -18.68 4.76 18.40
C SER A 54 -19.26 5.70 19.45
N ALA A 55 -20.43 6.30 19.21
CA ALA A 55 -21.09 7.15 20.20
C ALA A 55 -21.48 6.37 21.48
N GLN A 56 -21.93 5.13 21.33
CA GLN A 56 -22.20 4.23 22.46
C GLN A 56 -20.90 3.81 23.17
N ALA A 57 -19.85 3.51 22.42
CA ALA A 57 -18.55 3.15 22.98
C ALA A 57 -17.92 4.30 23.79
N TYR A 58 -18.05 5.55 23.33
CA TYR A 58 -17.62 6.72 24.11
C TYR A 58 -18.43 6.88 25.40
N GLU A 59 -19.74 6.62 25.39
CA GLU A 59 -20.56 6.64 26.60
C GLU A 59 -20.08 5.60 27.62
N LEU A 60 -19.87 4.35 27.19
CA LEU A 60 -19.35 3.29 28.03
C LEU A 60 -17.93 3.60 28.55
N ALA A 61 -17.07 4.21 27.73
CA ALA A 61 -15.73 4.63 28.12
C ALA A 61 -15.77 5.78 29.17
N ALA A 62 -16.71 6.71 29.06
CA ALA A 62 -16.88 7.79 30.04
C ALA A 62 -17.29 7.24 31.41
N ASP A 63 -18.14 6.21 31.45
CA ASP A 63 -18.54 5.53 32.69
C ASP A 63 -17.39 4.76 33.35
N CYS A 64 -16.30 4.55 32.61
CA CYS A 64 -15.13 3.79 33.05
C CYS A 64 -14.00 4.66 33.64
N VAL A 65 -14.06 5.99 33.50
CA VAL A 65 -13.05 6.91 34.06
C VAL A 65 -13.59 7.59 35.31
N GLU A 66 -12.74 7.86 36.32
CA GLU A 66 -13.16 8.56 37.55
C GLU A 66 -12.96 10.08 37.48
N ASN A 67 -11.91 10.54 36.80
CA ASN A 67 -11.56 11.95 36.66
C ASN A 67 -12.62 12.70 35.85
N ASP A 68 -13.18 13.77 36.42
CA ASP A 68 -14.29 14.49 35.78
C ASP A 68 -13.87 15.27 34.53
N ASP A 69 -12.61 15.70 34.41
CA ASP A 69 -12.10 16.32 33.19
C ASP A 69 -11.99 15.29 32.06
N ASP A 70 -11.54 14.06 32.37
CA ASP A 70 -11.49 12.95 31.40
C ASP A 70 -12.89 12.52 30.96
N LYS A 71 -13.84 12.41 31.89
CA LYS A 71 -15.26 12.16 31.57
C LYS A 71 -15.82 13.24 30.65
N LYS A 72 -15.53 14.50 30.96
CA LYS A 72 -16.00 15.63 30.15
C LYS A 72 -15.41 15.57 28.74
N ALA A 73 -14.10 15.33 28.62
CA ALA A 73 -13.43 15.24 27.33
C ALA A 73 -13.98 14.08 26.47
N ILE A 74 -14.15 12.89 27.05
CA ILE A 74 -14.81 11.76 26.36
C ILE A 74 -16.26 12.10 25.98
N GLY A 75 -16.99 12.79 26.87
CA GLY A 75 -18.35 13.24 26.61
C GLY A 75 -18.44 14.28 25.48
N ASP A 76 -17.43 15.15 25.33
CA ASP A 76 -17.35 16.11 24.23
C ASP A 76 -17.01 15.39 22.90
N LEU A 77 -16.08 14.41 22.90
CA LEU A 77 -15.85 13.52 21.75
C LEU A 77 -17.09 12.76 21.31
N ARG A 78 -17.91 12.27 22.25
CA ARG A 78 -19.20 11.64 21.95
C ARG A 78 -20.13 12.60 21.21
N LYS A 79 -20.21 13.87 21.64
CA LYS A 79 -21.03 14.89 20.96
C LYS A 79 -20.52 15.14 19.55
N SER A 80 -19.20 15.26 19.37
CA SER A 80 -18.59 15.40 18.05
C SER A 80 -18.88 14.20 17.15
N ALA A 81 -18.83 12.96 17.67
CA ALA A 81 -19.20 11.75 16.94
C ALA A 81 -20.69 11.75 16.51
N LEU A 82 -21.59 12.20 17.39
CA LEU A 82 -23.02 12.34 17.07
C LEU A 82 -23.28 13.46 16.05
N GLN A 83 -22.54 14.56 16.11
CA GLN A 83 -22.59 15.62 15.10
C GLN A 83 -22.08 15.11 13.75
N ASN A 84 -20.98 14.36 13.72
CA ASN A 84 -20.48 13.70 12.52
C ASN A 84 -21.51 12.73 11.95
N PHE A 85 -22.22 11.97 12.78
CA PHE A 85 -23.35 11.13 12.36
C PHE A 85 -24.46 11.95 11.69
N GLN A 86 -24.92 13.04 12.34
CA GLN A 86 -25.97 13.91 11.79
C GLN A 86 -25.55 14.58 10.48
N MET A 87 -24.29 15.03 10.41
CA MET A 87 -23.73 15.60 9.19
C MET A 87 -23.57 14.56 8.10
N THR A 88 -23.17 13.33 8.44
CA THR A 88 -23.06 12.21 7.50
C THR A 88 -24.42 11.84 6.92
N ASP A 89 -25.47 11.78 7.73
CA ASP A 89 -26.85 11.54 7.29
C ASP A 89 -27.40 12.67 6.40
N LEU A 90 -27.15 13.92 6.80
CA LEU A 90 -27.50 15.10 6.00
C LEU A 90 -26.75 15.12 4.67
N LEU A 91 -25.45 14.82 4.68
CA LEU A 91 -24.63 14.75 3.48
C LEU A 91 -25.01 13.55 2.60
N ALA A 92 -25.43 12.42 3.16
CA ALA A 92 -25.99 11.30 2.40
C ALA A 92 -27.19 11.76 1.57
N THR A 93 -28.05 12.57 2.20
CA THR A 93 -29.22 13.17 1.56
C THR A 93 -28.81 14.15 0.47
N VAL A 94 -27.88 15.07 0.75
CA VAL A 94 -27.43 16.14 -0.16
C VAL A 94 -26.56 15.65 -1.32
N CYS A 95 -25.71 14.65 -1.09
CA CYS A 95 -24.84 14.02 -2.09
C CYS A 95 -25.53 12.89 -2.86
N SER A 96 -26.78 12.57 -2.53
CA SER A 96 -27.61 11.72 -3.38
C SER A 96 -27.70 12.34 -4.78
N PRO A 97 -27.46 11.58 -5.86
CA PRO A 97 -27.41 12.15 -7.20
C PRO A 97 -28.72 12.76 -7.65
N MET A 98 -29.88 12.43 -7.05
CA MET A 98 -31.11 13.22 -7.29
C MET A 98 -30.94 14.70 -6.91
N ILE A 99 -30.24 15.00 -5.83
CA ILE A 99 -29.97 16.38 -5.37
C ILE A 99 -28.78 16.98 -6.13
N SER A 100 -27.72 16.22 -6.44
CA SER A 100 -26.64 16.73 -7.30
C SER A 100 -27.13 17.07 -8.72
N THR A 101 -27.95 16.21 -9.31
CA THR A 101 -28.62 16.46 -10.60
C THR A 101 -29.57 17.65 -10.50
N PHE A 102 -30.33 17.80 -9.41
CA PHE A 102 -31.13 18.99 -9.15
C PHE A 102 -30.30 20.27 -9.04
N LEU A 103 -29.16 20.25 -8.32
CA LEU A 103 -28.25 21.39 -8.21
C LEU A 103 -27.63 21.75 -9.57
N ILE A 104 -27.30 20.76 -10.40
CA ILE A 104 -26.86 20.95 -11.79
C ILE A 104 -27.98 21.62 -12.62
N PHE A 105 -29.21 21.11 -12.58
CA PHE A 105 -30.35 21.70 -13.31
C PHE A 105 -30.72 23.11 -12.82
N LYS A 106 -30.62 23.36 -11.50
CA LYS A 106 -30.81 24.69 -10.90
C LYS A 106 -29.71 25.66 -11.34
N SER A 107 -28.45 25.21 -11.38
CA SER A 107 -27.34 26.01 -11.92
C SER A 107 -27.46 26.29 -13.43
N ALA A 108 -28.20 25.44 -14.15
CA ALA A 108 -28.57 25.61 -15.56
C ALA A 108 -29.88 26.42 -15.76
N GLY A 109 -30.43 27.02 -14.69
CA GLY A 109 -31.58 27.93 -14.77
C GLY A 109 -32.97 27.26 -14.84
N GLN A 110 -33.09 25.96 -14.57
CA GLN A 110 -34.37 25.26 -14.55
C GLN A 110 -34.98 25.22 -13.14
N ASN A 111 -36.27 25.57 -13.01
CA ASN A 111 -37.03 25.44 -11.76
C ASN A 111 -37.66 24.06 -11.66
N LEU A 112 -37.18 23.25 -10.71
CA LEU A 112 -37.76 21.97 -10.31
C LEU A 112 -38.26 22.07 -8.85
N PRO A 113 -39.29 21.30 -8.43
CA PRO A 113 -39.82 21.35 -7.07
C PRO A 113 -38.85 20.68 -6.07
N PHE A 114 -38.15 21.51 -5.30
CA PHE A 114 -37.13 21.09 -4.32
C PHE A 114 -37.70 20.19 -3.21
N ASP A 115 -38.90 20.51 -2.72
CA ASP A 115 -39.51 19.85 -1.57
C ASP A 115 -39.93 18.41 -1.85
N ASP A 116 -40.42 18.12 -3.07
CA ASP A 116 -40.81 16.77 -3.48
C ASP A 116 -39.59 15.85 -3.69
N ILE A 117 -38.49 16.39 -4.22
CA ILE A 117 -37.23 15.67 -4.44
C ILE A 117 -36.56 15.36 -3.10
N LEU A 118 -36.56 16.32 -2.17
CA LEU A 118 -36.05 16.14 -0.82
C LEU A 118 -36.88 15.08 -0.06
N ALA A 119 -38.21 15.13 -0.17
CA ALA A 119 -39.10 14.14 0.45
C ALA A 119 -38.98 12.73 -0.16
N GLN A 120 -38.66 12.60 -1.45
CA GLN A 120 -38.32 11.30 -2.06
C GLN A 120 -36.94 10.79 -1.65
N ALA A 121 -35.94 11.67 -1.54
CA ALA A 121 -34.61 11.29 -1.07
C ALA A 121 -34.63 10.78 0.37
N LEU A 122 -35.39 11.45 1.26
CA LEU A 122 -35.58 11.06 2.66
C LEU A 122 -36.34 9.72 2.79
N ARG A 123 -37.40 9.50 2.02
CA ARG A 123 -38.13 8.21 1.99
C ARG A 123 -37.31 7.03 1.46
N GLY A 124 -36.33 7.30 0.60
CA GLY A 124 -35.39 6.28 0.11
C GLY A 124 -34.34 5.86 1.15
N ILE A 125 -34.11 6.67 2.19
CA ILE A 125 -33.19 6.39 3.30
C ILE A 125 -33.91 5.59 4.40
N GLU A 126 -35.17 5.94 4.70
CA GLU A 126 -36.01 5.24 5.70
C GLU A 126 -36.33 3.77 5.35
N GLY A 127 -36.16 3.36 4.09
CA GLY A 127 -36.39 1.99 3.61
C GLY A 127 -35.19 1.05 3.69
N LEU A 128 -34.00 1.51 4.11
CA LEU A 128 -32.79 0.69 4.19
C LEU A 128 -32.75 -0.17 5.46
N ASN A 129 -33.64 -1.15 5.54
CA ASN A 129 -33.36 -2.41 6.25
C ASN A 129 -32.60 -3.38 5.31
N ASP A 130 -31.73 -2.87 4.44
CA ASP A 130 -30.84 -3.69 3.62
C ASP A 130 -29.82 -4.37 4.53
N SER A 131 -29.50 -5.65 4.25
CA SER A 131 -28.66 -6.47 5.12
C SER A 131 -27.28 -5.83 5.30
N ILE A 132 -27.01 -5.32 6.51
CA ILE A 132 -25.70 -4.83 6.93
C ILE A 132 -24.64 -5.88 6.58
N SER A 133 -23.53 -5.46 5.97
CA SER A 133 -22.46 -6.41 5.63
C SER A 133 -21.93 -7.11 6.89
N ASN A 134 -21.54 -8.37 6.76
CA ASN A 134 -20.94 -9.11 7.87
C ASN A 134 -19.68 -8.41 8.41
N ALA A 135 -18.93 -7.70 7.56
CA ALA A 135 -17.76 -6.91 7.97
C ALA A 135 -18.15 -5.74 8.88
N THR A 136 -19.23 -5.02 8.54
CA THR A 136 -19.77 -3.93 9.36
C THR A 136 -20.29 -4.45 10.71
N VAL A 137 -21.00 -5.57 10.73
CA VAL A 137 -21.45 -6.22 11.98
C VAL A 137 -20.26 -6.61 12.84
N LYS A 138 -19.27 -7.29 12.26
CA LYS A 138 -18.06 -7.75 12.96
C LYS A 138 -17.29 -6.59 13.59
N TYR A 139 -17.13 -5.48 12.88
CA TYR A 139 -16.39 -4.33 13.41
C TYR A 139 -17.16 -3.61 14.52
N ARG A 140 -18.47 -3.42 14.33
CA ARG A 140 -19.38 -2.86 15.34
C ARG A 140 -19.33 -3.68 16.63
N ASP A 141 -19.48 -4.99 16.51
CA ASP A 141 -19.57 -5.90 17.66
C ASP A 141 -18.22 -5.99 18.38
N PHE A 142 -17.11 -5.97 17.64
CA PHE A 142 -15.77 -5.86 18.22
C PHE A 142 -15.63 -4.60 19.09
N LEU A 143 -15.98 -3.43 18.55
CA LEU A 143 -15.91 -2.17 19.30
C LEU A 143 -16.78 -2.20 20.57
N LEU A 144 -18.04 -2.63 20.46
CA LEU A 144 -18.96 -2.66 21.60
C LEU A 144 -18.57 -3.71 22.64
N ALA A 145 -17.98 -4.84 22.24
CA ALA A 145 -17.47 -5.85 23.15
C ALA A 145 -16.32 -5.30 24.02
N ILE A 146 -15.36 -4.60 23.40
CA ILE A 146 -14.27 -3.92 24.11
C ILE A 146 -14.83 -2.85 25.05
N ALA A 147 -15.71 -1.98 24.56
CA ALA A 147 -16.29 -0.90 25.36
C ALA A 147 -17.13 -1.39 26.54
N SER A 148 -17.78 -2.54 26.40
CA SER A 148 -18.55 -3.17 27.48
C SER A 148 -17.69 -4.00 28.44
N GLY A 149 -16.40 -4.16 28.16
CA GLY A 149 -15.49 -5.06 28.88
C GLY A 149 -15.87 -6.55 28.81
N LYS A 150 -16.68 -6.96 27.82
CA LYS A 150 -17.10 -8.34 27.59
C LYS A 150 -16.15 -8.98 26.57
N VAL A 151 -15.09 -9.60 27.06
CA VAL A 151 -14.03 -10.16 26.21
C VAL A 151 -13.90 -11.65 26.50
N GLU A 152 -14.75 -12.48 25.88
CA GLU A 152 -14.71 -13.95 26.04
C GLU A 152 -13.73 -14.65 25.07
N ASP A 153 -13.38 -14.02 23.93
CA ASP A 153 -12.57 -14.63 22.86
C ASP A 153 -11.18 -13.98 22.62
N ILE A 154 -10.83 -12.91 23.34
CA ILE A 154 -9.47 -12.32 23.34
C ILE A 154 -8.83 -12.67 24.69
N GLN A 155 -7.54 -13.01 24.71
CA GLN A 155 -6.78 -13.49 25.89
C GLN A 155 -6.59 -12.44 27.01
N VAL A 156 -7.57 -11.58 27.26
CA VAL A 156 -7.51 -10.60 28.34
C VAL A 156 -8.77 -10.71 29.18
N PRO A 157 -8.73 -11.48 30.29
CA PRO A 157 -9.84 -11.48 31.25
C PRO A 157 -9.78 -10.16 32.02
N ILE A 158 -10.44 -9.12 31.51
CA ILE A 158 -10.65 -7.89 32.29
C ILE A 158 -11.72 -8.21 33.34
N LYS A 159 -11.28 -8.69 34.50
CA LYS A 159 -12.14 -8.83 35.65
C LYS A 159 -12.37 -7.42 36.22
N ILE A 160 -13.43 -6.74 35.80
CA ILE A 160 -13.71 -5.36 36.23
C ILE A 160 -14.08 -5.34 37.72
N THR A 161 -13.09 -5.22 38.59
CA THR A 161 -13.27 -5.22 40.05
C THR A 161 -12.79 -3.95 40.73
N THR A 162 -11.94 -3.16 40.07
CA THR A 162 -11.34 -1.93 40.59
C THR A 162 -11.54 -0.74 39.65
N PRO A 163 -11.52 0.50 40.17
CA PRO A 163 -11.53 1.70 39.32
C PRO A 163 -10.39 1.75 38.30
N PHE A 164 -9.21 1.26 38.67
CA PHE A 164 -8.07 1.18 37.76
C PHE A 164 -8.35 0.25 36.56
N GLU A 165 -8.97 -0.91 36.80
CA GLU A 165 -9.37 -1.83 35.71
C GLU A 165 -10.44 -1.22 34.81
N LYS A 166 -11.33 -0.37 35.32
CA LYS A 166 -12.28 0.38 34.49
C LYS A 166 -11.57 1.38 33.58
N THR A 167 -10.63 2.17 34.10
CA THR A 167 -9.86 3.12 33.28
C THR A 167 -9.11 2.43 32.13
N LYS A 168 -8.66 1.17 32.32
CA LYS A 168 -8.07 0.37 31.22
C LYS A 168 -9.06 0.11 30.09
N VAL A 169 -10.32 -0.22 30.41
CA VAL A 169 -11.38 -0.41 29.41
C VAL A 169 -11.57 0.87 28.58
N ALA A 170 -11.54 2.03 29.22
CA ALA A 170 -11.60 3.31 28.51
C ALA A 170 -10.40 3.50 27.56
N ALA A 171 -9.17 3.23 28.03
CA ALA A 171 -7.97 3.29 27.20
C ALA A 171 -8.03 2.32 26.01
N TYR A 172 -8.48 1.08 26.22
CA TYR A 172 -8.64 0.07 25.16
C TYR A 172 -9.71 0.47 24.16
N THR A 173 -10.82 1.04 24.62
CA THR A 173 -11.89 1.56 23.76
C THR A 173 -11.39 2.70 22.87
N LEU A 174 -10.65 3.66 23.44
CA LEU A 174 -10.00 4.72 22.65
C LEU A 174 -8.95 4.14 21.69
N GLY A 175 -8.24 3.07 22.09
CA GLY A 175 -7.31 2.34 21.23
C GLY A 175 -7.97 1.70 20.00
N VAL A 176 -9.28 1.39 20.07
CA VAL A 176 -10.07 0.90 18.93
C VAL A 176 -10.68 2.04 18.10
N ILE A 177 -11.06 3.16 18.72
CA ILE A 177 -11.70 4.29 18.00
C ILE A 177 -10.67 5.19 17.30
N ALA A 178 -9.56 5.51 17.97
CA ALA A 178 -8.49 6.35 17.43
C ALA A 178 -8.02 5.98 16.01
N PRO A 179 -7.71 4.70 15.69
CA PRO A 179 -7.28 4.33 14.34
C PRO A 179 -8.31 4.67 13.26
N CYS A 180 -9.60 4.53 13.56
CA CYS A 180 -10.66 4.87 12.62
C CYS A 180 -10.66 6.37 12.32
N MET A 181 -10.71 7.22 13.34
CA MET A 181 -10.71 8.68 13.18
C MET A 181 -9.49 9.13 12.37
N ARG A 182 -8.32 8.58 12.72
CA ARG A 182 -7.06 8.85 12.03
C ARG A 182 -7.07 8.40 10.59
N PHE A 183 -7.61 7.21 10.30
CA PHE A 183 -7.78 6.68 8.95
C PHE A 183 -8.62 7.61 8.08
N TYR A 184 -9.80 8.06 8.55
CA TYR A 184 -10.65 8.98 7.78
C TYR A 184 -9.90 10.29 7.49
N ALA A 185 -9.28 10.90 8.51
CA ALA A 185 -8.53 12.14 8.34
C ALA A 185 -7.40 12.00 7.30
N ASP A 186 -6.68 10.88 7.32
CA ASP A 186 -5.55 10.61 6.43
C ASP A 186 -6.00 10.33 4.99
N VAL A 187 -6.94 9.40 4.79
CA VAL A 187 -7.44 9.01 3.46
C VAL A 187 -8.13 10.17 2.76
N TYR A 188 -8.99 10.94 3.45
CA TYR A 188 -9.70 12.04 2.82
C TYR A 188 -8.80 13.23 2.49
N ARG A 189 -7.72 13.44 3.25
CA ARG A 189 -6.67 14.41 2.88
C ARG A 189 -5.96 14.00 1.58
N GLU A 190 -5.62 12.73 1.43
CA GLU A 190 -5.03 12.20 0.19
C GLU A 190 -6.01 12.29 -1.00
N ILE A 191 -7.30 12.10 -0.76
CA ILE A 191 -8.37 12.30 -1.77
C ILE A 191 -8.53 13.76 -2.17
N GLN A 192 -8.36 14.70 -1.24
CA GLN A 192 -8.50 16.13 -1.52
C GLN A 192 -7.38 16.67 -2.42
N ALA A 193 -6.14 16.21 -2.23
CA ALA A 193 -4.98 16.76 -2.93
C ALA A 193 -5.07 16.72 -4.49
N PRO A 194 -5.58 15.66 -5.14
CA PRO A 194 -5.83 15.64 -6.58
C PRO A 194 -6.99 16.54 -7.05
N ILE A 195 -7.92 16.90 -6.16
CA ILE A 195 -9.13 17.70 -6.48
C ILE A 195 -8.80 19.18 -6.59
N ASP A 196 -7.82 19.66 -5.83
CA ASP A 196 -7.38 21.07 -5.82
C ASP A 196 -6.58 21.47 -7.08
N THR A 197 -6.39 20.55 -8.03
CA THR A 197 -5.86 20.86 -9.35
C THR A 197 -6.96 21.49 -10.23
N PRO A 198 -6.71 22.63 -10.90
CA PRO A 198 -7.75 23.34 -11.66
C PRO A 198 -8.22 22.54 -12.88
N ASP A 199 -9.21 21.66 -12.68
CA ASP A 199 -10.01 21.04 -13.73
C ASP A 199 -11.15 22.02 -14.10
N PRO A 200 -11.39 22.35 -15.39
CA PRO A 200 -12.51 23.19 -15.82
C PRO A 200 -13.91 22.63 -15.51
N ARG A 201 -14.03 21.50 -14.80
CA ARG A 201 -15.31 21.00 -14.29
C ARG A 201 -15.74 21.76 -13.03
N PRO A 202 -16.92 22.40 -13.02
CA PRO A 202 -17.30 23.28 -11.92
C PRO A 202 -17.81 22.55 -10.66
N TYR A 203 -18.03 21.23 -10.68
CA TYR A 203 -18.68 20.53 -9.55
C TYR A 203 -18.16 19.09 -9.34
N HIS A 204 -17.65 18.82 -8.13
CA HIS A 204 -17.32 17.49 -7.64
C HIS A 204 -18.45 17.02 -6.70
N GLY A 205 -19.18 15.96 -7.07
CA GLY A 205 -20.41 15.52 -6.38
C GLY A 205 -20.24 15.23 -4.89
N TYR A 206 -19.04 14.82 -4.47
CA TYR A 206 -18.70 14.49 -3.09
C TYR A 206 -17.83 15.54 -2.39
N LYS A 207 -17.73 16.78 -2.95
CA LYS A 207 -16.84 17.81 -2.38
C LYS A 207 -17.14 18.11 -0.91
N LYS A 208 -18.41 18.33 -0.57
CA LYS A 208 -18.84 18.59 0.82
C LYS A 208 -18.53 17.44 1.77
N TRP A 209 -18.65 16.21 1.29
CA TRP A 209 -18.30 15.01 2.04
C TRP A 209 -16.80 14.97 2.36
N ILE A 210 -15.96 15.25 1.36
CA ILE A 210 -14.50 15.32 1.54
C ILE A 210 -14.13 16.46 2.50
N GLU A 211 -14.68 17.66 2.29
CA GLU A 211 -14.46 18.83 3.15
C GLU A 211 -14.86 18.59 4.61
N ASN A 212 -15.84 17.72 4.89
CA ASN A 212 -16.20 17.34 6.25
C ASN A 212 -15.07 16.61 6.96
N TYR A 213 -14.50 15.58 6.33
CA TYR A 213 -13.43 14.77 6.92
C TYR A 213 -12.04 15.45 6.88
N THR A 214 -11.89 16.49 6.06
CA THR A 214 -10.68 17.34 6.04
C THR A 214 -10.83 18.64 6.81
N SER A 215 -11.98 18.85 7.47
CA SER A 215 -12.26 20.04 8.27
C SER A 215 -11.36 20.12 9.51
N GLN A 216 -11.15 21.35 10.00
CA GLN A 216 -10.41 21.57 11.25
C GLN A 216 -11.12 20.92 12.45
N ASP A 217 -12.45 20.88 12.45
CA ASP A 217 -13.25 20.29 13.54
C ASP A 217 -13.08 18.77 13.61
N PHE A 218 -13.07 18.08 12.46
CA PHE A 218 -12.82 16.64 12.39
C PHE A 218 -11.38 16.30 12.79
N LEU A 219 -10.40 17.11 12.33
CA LEU A 219 -8.99 16.95 12.71
C LEU A 219 -8.78 17.19 14.20
N ALA A 220 -9.42 18.20 14.79
CA ALA A 220 -9.36 18.46 16.22
C ALA A 220 -9.92 17.29 17.04
N SER A 221 -11.07 16.73 16.63
CA SER A 221 -11.65 15.55 17.28
C SER A 221 -10.74 14.32 17.19
N THR A 222 -10.04 14.16 16.07
CA THR A 222 -9.06 13.08 15.88
C THR A 222 -7.89 13.23 16.83
N ILE A 223 -7.31 14.44 16.92
CA ILE A 223 -6.18 14.74 17.82
C ILE A 223 -6.59 14.56 19.28
N GLU A 224 -7.76 15.08 19.68
CA GLU A 224 -8.26 14.94 21.06
C GLU A 224 -8.49 13.46 21.45
N THR A 225 -8.92 12.63 20.50
CA THR A 225 -9.03 11.17 20.72
C THR A 225 -7.65 10.53 20.95
N GLU A 226 -6.64 10.91 20.15
CA GLU A 226 -5.26 10.43 20.30
C GLU A 226 -4.62 10.91 21.61
N ASP A 227 -4.83 12.17 21.99
CA ASP A 227 -4.33 12.77 23.23
C ASP A 227 -4.93 12.11 24.47
N LEU A 228 -6.24 11.81 24.46
CA LEU A 228 -6.88 11.08 25.55
C LEU A 228 -6.40 9.63 25.64
N LEU A 229 -6.25 8.94 24.50
CA LEU A 229 -5.64 7.61 24.47
C LEU A 229 -4.26 7.64 25.12
N ASP A 230 -3.42 8.60 24.74
CA ASP A 230 -2.08 8.74 25.27
C ASP A 230 -2.08 9.06 26.77
N LYS A 231 -2.97 9.97 27.21
CA LYS A 231 -3.15 10.32 28.63
C LYS A 231 -3.54 9.10 29.46
N LEU A 232 -4.57 8.36 29.05
CA LEU A 232 -5.04 7.18 29.78
C LEU A 232 -4.02 6.02 29.74
N SER A 233 -3.16 5.99 28.71
CA SER A 233 -2.10 5.00 28.57
C SER A 233 -0.88 5.24 29.48
N THR A 234 -0.72 6.43 30.09
CA THR A 234 0.48 6.78 30.87
C THR A 234 0.72 5.88 32.09
N SER A 235 -0.34 5.33 32.68
CA SER A 235 -0.29 4.48 33.87
C SER A 235 -0.22 2.98 33.57
N LEU A 236 -0.24 2.60 32.29
CA LEU A 236 -0.27 1.22 31.85
C LEU A 236 1.14 0.60 31.83
N THR A 237 1.17 -0.70 32.09
CA THR A 237 2.35 -1.56 31.94
C THR A 237 2.67 -1.80 30.47
N GLU A 238 3.87 -2.32 30.17
CA GLU A 238 4.27 -2.65 28.81
C GLU A 238 3.37 -3.72 28.17
N GLU A 239 2.92 -4.71 28.94
CA GLU A 239 2.00 -5.75 28.50
C GLU A 239 0.64 -5.16 28.08
N GLU A 240 0.12 -4.20 28.86
CA GLU A 240 -1.14 -3.52 28.57
C GLU A 240 -1.03 -2.55 27.38
N LEU A 241 0.12 -1.92 27.20
CA LEU A 241 0.40 -1.10 26.01
C LEU A 241 0.51 -1.97 24.75
N ASN A 242 1.05 -3.18 24.86
CA ASN A 242 1.06 -4.13 23.75
C ASN A 242 -0.37 -4.59 23.40
N GLU A 243 -1.26 -4.69 24.38
CA GLU A 243 -2.66 -5.00 24.11
C GLU A 243 -3.37 -3.87 23.35
N ILE A 244 -3.15 -2.60 23.73
CA ILE A 244 -3.65 -1.45 22.95
C ILE A 244 -3.15 -1.55 21.51
N GLU A 245 -1.88 -1.88 21.31
CA GLU A 245 -1.30 -2.01 19.96
C GLU A 245 -1.99 -3.12 19.15
N ASN A 246 -2.28 -4.27 19.77
CA ASN A 246 -3.02 -5.37 19.13
C ASN A 246 -4.44 -4.96 18.75
N LEU A 247 -5.16 -4.31 19.68
CA LEU A 247 -6.52 -3.81 19.45
C LEU A 247 -6.55 -2.75 18.34
N TYR A 248 -5.58 -1.83 18.33
CA TYR A 248 -5.43 -0.79 17.32
C TYR A 248 -5.23 -1.39 15.92
N HIS A 249 -4.32 -2.37 15.80
CA HIS A 249 -4.09 -3.08 14.54
C HIS A 249 -5.32 -3.88 14.10
N GLN A 250 -6.01 -4.55 15.02
CA GLN A 250 -7.23 -5.29 14.73
C GLN A 250 -8.35 -4.37 14.25
N ALA A 251 -8.49 -3.18 14.85
CA ALA A 251 -9.44 -2.16 14.41
C ALA A 251 -9.16 -1.70 12.97
N LEU A 252 -7.89 -1.43 12.62
CA LEU A 252 -7.51 -1.08 11.25
C LEU A 252 -7.78 -2.20 10.24
N LYS A 253 -7.51 -3.46 10.60
CA LYS A 253 -7.86 -4.60 9.74
C LYS A 253 -9.36 -4.70 9.50
N LEU A 254 -10.16 -4.53 10.55
CA LEU A 254 -11.62 -4.53 10.45
C LEU A 254 -12.12 -3.34 9.62
N GLN A 255 -11.48 -2.17 9.72
CA GLN A 255 -11.75 -1.02 8.88
C GLN A 255 -11.47 -1.31 7.39
N VAL A 256 -10.34 -1.96 7.08
CA VAL A 256 -10.01 -2.36 5.71
C VAL A 256 -11.00 -3.41 5.18
N GLU A 257 -11.35 -4.42 5.98
CA GLU A 257 -12.39 -5.41 5.66
C GLU A 257 -13.75 -4.74 5.41
N PHE A 258 -14.09 -3.74 6.23
CA PHE A 258 -15.31 -2.94 6.10
C PHE A 258 -15.38 -2.22 4.75
N PHE A 259 -14.29 -1.60 4.29
CA PHE A 259 -14.26 -0.94 2.99
C PHE A 259 -14.17 -1.94 1.83
N ALA A 260 -13.47 -3.05 2.00
CA ALA A 260 -13.38 -4.12 1.00
C ALA A 260 -14.75 -4.77 0.73
N ALA A 261 -15.62 -4.83 1.74
CA ALA A 261 -16.97 -5.39 1.63
C ALA A 261 -17.99 -4.45 0.95
N GLN A 262 -17.63 -3.19 0.67
CA GLN A 262 -18.54 -2.23 0.05
C GLN A 262 -18.81 -2.63 -1.41
N PRO A 263 -20.07 -2.87 -1.79
CA PRO A 263 -20.39 -3.26 -3.16
C PRO A 263 -20.17 -2.08 -4.10
N ILE A 264 -19.40 -2.31 -5.16
CA ILE A 264 -19.18 -1.35 -6.25
C ILE A 264 -19.73 -1.95 -7.53
N SER A 265 -20.83 -1.39 -8.01
CA SER A 265 -21.54 -1.87 -9.21
C SER A 265 -20.95 -1.33 -10.51
N GLN A 266 -20.25 -0.19 -10.44
CA GLN A 266 -19.64 0.45 -11.61
C GLN A 266 -18.33 -0.19 -12.06
N GLN A 267 -17.93 0.10 -13.29
CA GLN A 267 -16.63 -0.30 -13.81
C GLN A 267 -15.51 0.54 -13.18
N THR A 268 -14.47 -0.14 -12.70
CA THR A 268 -13.34 0.51 -12.03
C THR A 268 -12.00 0.06 -12.63
N VAL A 269 -11.00 0.93 -12.52
CA VAL A 269 -9.62 0.65 -12.98
C VAL A 269 -8.85 -0.26 -12.02
N VAL A 270 -9.34 -0.40 -10.79
CA VAL A 270 -8.82 -1.28 -9.73
C VAL A 270 -9.92 -2.22 -9.22
N PRO A 271 -9.58 -3.42 -8.71
CA PRO A 271 -8.24 -4.00 -8.75
C PRO A 271 -7.85 -4.41 -10.18
N LEU A 272 -6.55 -4.28 -10.51
CA LEU A 272 -6.05 -4.45 -11.87
C LEU A 272 -6.39 -5.83 -12.45
N SER A 273 -6.26 -6.89 -11.65
CA SER A 273 -6.58 -8.26 -12.06
C SER A 273 -8.03 -8.37 -12.56
N ARG A 274 -9.01 -7.91 -11.78
CA ARG A 274 -10.43 -7.91 -12.18
C ARG A 274 -10.67 -7.08 -13.45
N ALA A 275 -10.00 -5.93 -13.57
CA ALA A 275 -10.12 -5.09 -14.76
C ALA A 275 -9.57 -5.77 -16.03
N GLN A 276 -8.51 -6.58 -15.92
CA GLN A 276 -7.98 -7.38 -17.02
C GLN A 276 -8.85 -8.61 -17.31
N GLU A 277 -9.31 -9.32 -16.28
CA GLU A 277 -10.22 -10.47 -16.36
C GLU A 277 -11.47 -10.12 -17.18
N LEU A 278 -12.14 -9.01 -16.85
CA LEU A 278 -13.33 -8.54 -17.56
C LEU A 278 -13.09 -8.22 -19.04
N LYS A 279 -11.84 -7.98 -19.43
CA LYS A 279 -11.45 -7.69 -20.81
C LYS A 279 -10.76 -8.88 -21.51
N ASN A 280 -10.70 -10.05 -20.86
CA ASN A 280 -9.94 -11.23 -21.32
C ASN A 280 -8.48 -10.91 -21.67
N ARG A 281 -7.85 -10.04 -20.88
CA ARG A 281 -6.48 -9.56 -21.08
C ARG A 281 -5.52 -10.29 -20.14
N LYS A 282 -4.34 -10.68 -20.66
CA LYS A 282 -3.28 -11.31 -19.87
C LYS A 282 -2.43 -10.24 -19.17
N LEU A 283 -1.99 -10.54 -17.96
CA LEU A 283 -1.07 -9.71 -17.19
C LEU A 283 0.25 -10.47 -16.96
N THR A 284 1.39 -9.89 -17.34
CA THR A 284 2.72 -10.41 -16.94
C THR A 284 3.33 -9.49 -15.89
N ILE A 285 3.71 -10.05 -14.74
CA ILE A 285 4.37 -9.33 -13.66
C ILE A 285 5.84 -9.73 -13.64
N PHE A 286 6.72 -8.75 -13.79
CA PHE A 286 8.15 -8.88 -13.59
C PHE A 286 8.51 -8.32 -12.22
N CYS A 287 9.39 -9.02 -11.50
CA CYS A 287 9.79 -8.59 -10.17
C CYS A 287 11.26 -8.86 -9.91
N ASN A 288 11.95 -7.90 -9.30
CA ASN A 288 13.27 -8.14 -8.73
C ASN A 288 13.18 -8.85 -7.37
N PHE A 289 14.20 -9.62 -7.03
CA PHE A 289 14.26 -10.33 -5.74
C PHE A 289 14.96 -9.50 -4.65
N ASP A 290 16.23 -9.14 -4.87
CA ASP A 290 17.08 -8.53 -3.85
C ASP A 290 16.60 -7.17 -3.41
N LEU A 291 16.37 -6.98 -2.11
CA LEU A 291 15.90 -5.73 -1.49
C LEU A 291 14.49 -5.27 -1.94
N THR A 292 13.93 -5.86 -2.99
CA THR A 292 12.55 -5.67 -3.45
C THR A 292 11.63 -6.68 -2.75
N CYS A 293 11.95 -7.97 -2.83
CA CYS A 293 11.27 -9.05 -2.13
C CYS A 293 11.93 -9.36 -0.78
N SER A 294 13.25 -9.52 -0.76
CA SER A 294 14.01 -9.85 0.46
C SER A 294 14.34 -8.62 1.28
N VAL A 295 14.38 -8.75 2.61
CA VAL A 295 14.78 -7.64 3.52
C VAL A 295 16.28 -7.36 3.42
N VAL A 296 17.07 -8.40 3.17
CA VAL A 296 18.53 -8.33 2.98
C VAL A 296 18.91 -8.77 1.57
N HIS A 297 20.05 -8.32 1.08
CA HIS A 297 20.56 -8.73 -0.22
C HIS A 297 20.95 -10.23 -0.20
N SER A 298 20.66 -10.99 -1.25
CA SER A 298 20.94 -12.43 -1.31
C SER A 298 22.42 -12.75 -1.19
N THR A 299 23.29 -11.86 -1.66
CA THR A 299 24.74 -11.98 -1.50
C THR A 299 25.15 -11.95 -0.03
N ALA A 300 24.55 -11.08 0.80
CA ALA A 300 24.79 -11.05 2.25
C ALA A 300 24.25 -12.30 2.96
N ALA A 301 23.14 -12.87 2.47
CA ALA A 301 22.65 -14.15 3.01
C ALA A 301 23.58 -15.33 2.67
N LEU A 302 24.18 -15.32 1.48
CA LEU A 302 25.19 -16.31 1.07
C LEU A 302 26.51 -16.13 1.83
N GLU A 303 26.90 -14.89 2.06
CA GLU A 303 28.03 -14.49 2.87
C GLU A 303 27.96 -15.13 4.28
N ASP A 304 26.84 -14.94 4.99
CA ASP A 304 26.62 -15.52 6.33
C ASP A 304 26.78 -17.05 6.34
N ALA A 305 26.33 -17.74 5.28
CA ALA A 305 26.48 -19.19 5.17
C ALA A 305 27.91 -19.62 4.85
N ALA A 306 28.63 -18.87 4.01
CA ALA A 306 30.04 -19.12 3.73
C ALA A 306 30.89 -18.99 5.00
N PHE A 307 30.52 -18.10 5.93
CA PHE A 307 31.22 -17.85 7.19
C PHE A 307 31.10 -18.91 8.27
N SER A 308 30.14 -19.83 8.16
CA SER A 308 30.10 -21.01 9.04
C SER A 308 31.40 -21.83 9.00
N LYS A 309 32.34 -21.51 8.07
CA LYS A 309 33.63 -22.18 7.91
C LYS A 309 34.88 -21.35 8.29
N PHE A 310 35.01 -20.02 8.08
CA PHE A 310 36.27 -19.26 8.38
C PHE A 310 36.14 -17.72 8.55
N GLN A 311 36.86 -17.12 9.51
CA GLN A 311 36.90 -15.65 9.75
C GLN A 311 37.58 -14.81 8.65
N LEU A 312 38.57 -15.36 7.93
CA LEU A 312 39.34 -14.65 6.89
C LEU A 312 38.46 -14.26 5.68
N VAL A 313 37.41 -15.04 5.43
CA VAL A 313 36.42 -14.87 4.36
C VAL A 313 35.66 -13.54 4.54
N LYS A 314 35.41 -13.12 5.79
CA LYS A 314 34.61 -11.92 6.07
C LYS A 314 35.28 -10.63 5.62
N LYS A 315 36.55 -10.48 5.96
CA LYS A 315 37.32 -9.29 5.54
C LYS A 315 37.37 -9.18 4.01
N THR A 316 37.62 -10.28 3.31
CA THR A 316 37.64 -10.31 1.85
C THR A 316 36.29 -9.90 1.26
N TRP A 317 35.18 -10.37 1.83
CA TRP A 317 33.86 -9.95 1.39
C TRP A 317 33.58 -8.46 1.63
N ASP A 318 33.88 -7.98 2.84
CA ASP A 318 33.71 -6.57 3.20
C ASP A 318 34.51 -5.67 2.24
N ASP A 319 35.75 -6.03 1.93
CA ASP A 319 36.63 -5.32 1.00
C ASP A 319 36.04 -5.31 -0.43
N LEU A 320 35.58 -6.46 -0.94
CA LEU A 320 34.97 -6.59 -2.27
C LEU A 320 33.65 -5.80 -2.39
N SER A 321 32.81 -5.87 -1.37
CA SER A 321 31.53 -5.16 -1.30
C SER A 321 31.73 -3.65 -1.25
N ALA A 322 32.66 -3.17 -0.41
CA ALA A 322 33.02 -1.76 -0.32
C ALA A 322 33.58 -1.23 -1.65
N GLN A 323 34.48 -1.99 -2.30
CA GLN A 323 35.01 -1.63 -3.61
C GLN A 323 33.91 -1.53 -4.67
N HIS A 324 32.98 -2.50 -4.72
CA HIS A 324 31.85 -2.46 -5.64
C HIS A 324 30.98 -1.22 -5.43
N VAL A 325 30.61 -0.92 -4.18
CA VAL A 325 29.84 0.26 -3.82
C VAL A 325 30.54 1.56 -4.27
N GLU A 326 31.84 1.66 -4.06
CA GLU A 326 32.64 2.83 -4.44
C GLU A 326 32.73 2.99 -5.97
N GLU A 327 32.97 1.90 -6.72
CA GLU A 327 33.07 1.92 -8.18
C GLU A 327 31.73 2.30 -8.83
N VAL A 328 30.60 1.79 -8.30
CA VAL A 328 29.26 2.18 -8.76
C VAL A 328 29.01 3.66 -8.50
N GLU A 329 29.33 4.18 -7.30
CA GLU A 329 29.18 5.61 -7.01
C GLU A 329 30.05 6.49 -7.90
N LYS A 330 31.32 6.15 -8.08
CA LYS A 330 32.21 6.85 -9.02
C LYS A 330 31.62 6.82 -10.42
N CYS A 331 31.21 5.65 -10.90
CA CYS A 331 30.60 5.50 -12.21
C CYS A 331 29.39 6.43 -12.35
N LEU A 332 28.45 6.42 -11.40
CA LEU A 332 27.26 7.29 -11.43
C LEU A 332 27.60 8.79 -11.42
N ASN A 333 28.65 9.19 -10.69
CA ASN A 333 29.03 10.61 -10.52
C ASN A 333 29.97 11.16 -11.63
N ASN A 334 30.60 10.31 -12.44
CA ASN A 334 31.64 10.68 -13.42
C ASN A 334 31.17 11.47 -14.68
N VAL A 335 29.95 12.03 -14.73
CA VAL A 335 29.46 12.79 -15.90
C VAL A 335 28.96 14.18 -15.49
N ASN A 336 29.33 15.19 -16.30
CA ASN A 336 28.85 16.58 -16.24
C ASN A 336 27.34 16.70 -16.02
N SER A 337 26.92 16.96 -14.78
CA SER A 337 25.95 18.00 -14.41
C SER A 337 25.78 18.00 -12.89
N GLY A 338 26.50 18.89 -12.22
CA GLY A 338 26.21 19.28 -10.83
C GLY A 338 24.89 20.06 -10.68
N MET A 339 24.02 20.06 -11.69
CA MET A 339 22.69 20.65 -11.63
C MET A 339 21.62 19.58 -11.88
N LEU A 340 20.65 19.52 -10.98
CA LEU A 340 19.34 18.94 -11.27
C LEU A 340 18.80 19.61 -12.55
N PRO A 341 18.11 18.88 -13.43
CA PRO A 341 17.56 19.51 -14.62
C PRO A 341 16.70 20.71 -14.27
N GLY A 342 16.81 21.78 -15.06
CA GLY A 342 15.75 22.79 -15.09
C GLY A 342 14.42 22.17 -15.55
N PRO A 343 13.29 22.80 -15.25
CA PRO A 343 11.94 22.29 -15.52
C PRO A 343 11.65 21.97 -17.01
N GLU A 344 12.53 22.36 -17.94
CA GLU A 344 12.39 22.18 -19.38
C GLU A 344 13.12 20.96 -19.96
N LYS A 345 13.91 20.21 -19.18
CA LYS A 345 14.65 19.05 -19.71
C LYS A 345 13.70 17.92 -20.06
N LYS A 346 13.78 17.45 -21.30
CA LYS A 346 12.98 16.32 -21.81
C LYS A 346 13.50 14.99 -21.26
N TYR A 347 12.59 14.03 -21.11
CA TYR A 347 12.90 12.64 -20.77
C TYR A 347 13.93 12.06 -21.77
N ASP A 348 15.05 11.57 -21.25
CA ASP A 348 16.20 11.08 -22.03
C ASP A 348 16.47 9.60 -21.70
N TYR A 349 15.74 8.71 -22.38
CA TYR A 349 15.88 7.27 -22.21
C TYR A 349 17.22 6.75 -22.71
N ASP A 350 17.67 7.20 -23.87
CA ASP A 350 18.91 6.71 -24.49
C ASP A 350 20.14 7.09 -23.67
N GLY A 351 20.18 8.33 -23.13
CA GLY A 351 21.21 8.77 -22.21
C GLY A 351 21.24 7.95 -20.92
N LEU A 352 20.06 7.67 -20.33
CA LEU A 352 19.94 6.83 -19.15
C LEU A 352 20.43 5.39 -19.43
N ARG A 353 20.01 4.81 -20.56
CA ARG A 353 20.40 3.47 -20.97
C ARG A 353 21.91 3.36 -21.15
N LYS A 354 22.51 4.31 -21.86
CA LYS A 354 23.98 4.39 -22.03
C LYS A 354 24.69 4.51 -20.67
N LYS A 355 24.09 5.23 -19.72
CA LYS A 355 24.66 5.33 -18.36
C LYS A 355 24.63 4.00 -17.63
N LEU A 356 23.53 3.28 -17.71
CA LEU A 356 23.40 1.95 -17.11
C LEU A 356 24.27 0.89 -17.80
N GLU A 357 24.59 1.06 -19.08
CA GLU A 357 25.60 0.24 -19.78
C GLU A 357 27.02 0.46 -19.23
N GLN A 358 27.36 1.68 -18.77
CA GLN A 358 28.64 1.92 -18.07
C GLN A 358 28.66 1.26 -16.70
N VAL A 359 27.54 1.30 -15.97
CA VAL A 359 27.40 0.61 -14.67
C VAL A 359 27.49 -0.91 -14.87
N ALA A 360 26.92 -1.44 -15.96
CA ALA A 360 26.97 -2.87 -16.27
C ALA A 360 28.41 -3.42 -16.34
N GLU A 361 29.36 -2.63 -16.83
CA GLU A 361 30.78 -3.02 -16.84
C GLU A 361 31.35 -3.13 -15.43
N VAL A 362 30.96 -2.23 -14.51
CA VAL A 362 31.35 -2.30 -13.10
C VAL A 362 30.77 -3.54 -12.43
N GLU A 363 29.49 -3.86 -12.67
CA GLU A 363 28.83 -5.06 -12.14
C GLU A 363 29.56 -6.35 -12.58
N LYS A 364 29.92 -6.45 -13.86
CA LYS A 364 30.62 -7.61 -14.43
C LYS A 364 32.01 -7.79 -13.82
N ASN A 365 32.75 -6.69 -13.68
CA ASN A 365 34.05 -6.71 -13.04
C ASN A 365 33.95 -7.08 -11.55
N ALA A 366 32.89 -6.64 -10.86
CA ALA A 366 32.64 -7.05 -9.48
C ALA A 366 32.39 -8.57 -9.37
N ASN A 367 31.55 -9.15 -10.23
CA ASN A 367 31.33 -10.60 -10.27
C ASN A 367 32.63 -11.37 -10.55
N ALA A 368 33.45 -10.91 -11.51
CA ALA A 368 34.74 -11.53 -11.81
C ALA A 368 35.67 -11.54 -10.59
N ARG A 369 35.75 -10.44 -9.83
CA ARG A 369 36.55 -10.39 -8.58
C ARG A 369 36.04 -11.36 -7.51
N VAL A 370 34.71 -11.54 -7.41
CA VAL A 370 34.14 -12.53 -6.48
C VAL A 370 34.57 -13.94 -6.86
N GLU A 371 34.53 -14.30 -8.15
CA GLU A 371 34.99 -15.60 -8.63
C GLU A 371 36.49 -15.80 -8.38
N GLU A 372 37.31 -14.81 -8.74
CA GLU A 372 38.77 -14.83 -8.54
C GLU A 372 39.17 -14.98 -7.07
N SER A 373 38.36 -14.43 -6.15
CA SER A 373 38.59 -14.58 -4.71
C SER A 373 38.36 -16.00 -4.19
N GLY A 374 37.61 -16.84 -4.92
CA GLY A 374 37.25 -18.19 -4.49
C GLY A 374 36.34 -18.24 -3.25
N ILE A 375 35.74 -17.11 -2.85
CA ILE A 375 34.96 -17.00 -1.61
C ILE A 375 33.69 -17.86 -1.59
N LEU A 376 33.20 -18.24 -2.77
CA LEU A 376 32.02 -19.08 -2.97
C LEU A 376 32.35 -20.59 -3.05
N ASN A 377 33.63 -20.96 -2.94
CA ASN A 377 34.06 -22.34 -3.07
C ASN A 377 33.52 -23.21 -1.91
N GLY A 378 32.97 -24.37 -2.27
CA GLY A 378 32.46 -25.34 -1.29
C GLY A 378 31.05 -25.02 -0.75
N LEU A 379 30.34 -24.07 -1.34
CA LEU A 379 28.88 -23.94 -1.17
C LEU A 379 28.18 -25.10 -1.87
N THR A 380 27.33 -25.83 -1.13
CA THR A 380 26.54 -26.93 -1.68
C THR A 380 25.10 -26.49 -1.96
N LEU A 381 24.40 -27.26 -2.78
CA LEU A 381 22.98 -27.02 -3.06
C LEU A 381 22.12 -27.10 -1.79
N GLU A 382 22.45 -28.00 -0.85
CA GLU A 382 21.75 -28.11 0.44
C GLU A 382 21.93 -26.84 1.28
N THR A 383 23.16 -26.30 1.35
CA THR A 383 23.43 -25.05 2.06
C THR A 383 22.63 -23.90 1.44
N ILE A 384 22.58 -23.80 0.11
CA ILE A 384 21.84 -22.73 -0.58
C ILE A 384 20.33 -22.84 -0.35
N LYS A 385 19.78 -24.05 -0.36
CA LYS A 385 18.37 -24.29 0.01
C LYS A 385 18.10 -23.87 1.46
N LEU A 386 18.99 -24.23 2.38
CA LEU A 386 18.90 -23.85 3.78
C LEU A 386 18.91 -22.33 3.93
N VAL A 387 19.87 -21.64 3.31
CA VAL A 387 19.96 -20.17 3.31
C VAL A 387 18.69 -19.55 2.76
N GLY A 388 18.26 -19.98 1.58
CA GLY A 388 17.05 -19.47 0.96
C GLY A 388 15.83 -19.60 1.86
N ASN A 389 15.64 -20.76 2.52
CA ASN A 389 14.53 -20.97 3.47
C ASN A 389 14.55 -19.99 4.68
N HIS A 390 15.72 -19.45 5.04
CA HIS A 390 15.88 -18.50 6.14
C HIS A 390 15.85 -17.03 5.68
N ILE A 391 15.79 -16.76 4.37
CA ILE A 391 15.66 -15.38 3.87
C ILE A 391 14.31 -14.82 4.30
N VAL A 392 14.38 -13.76 5.09
CA VAL A 392 13.22 -12.98 5.47
C VAL A 392 12.79 -12.12 4.27
N LEU A 393 11.54 -12.32 3.84
CA LEU A 393 10.91 -11.48 2.84
C LEU A 393 10.23 -10.28 3.50
N HIS A 394 10.13 -9.16 2.79
CA HIS A 394 9.33 -8.02 3.22
C HIS A 394 7.88 -8.45 3.52
N ASP A 395 7.28 -7.82 4.52
CA ASP A 395 5.90 -8.11 4.90
C ASP A 395 4.96 -7.96 3.70
N GLY A 396 3.96 -8.84 3.61
CA GLY A 396 3.05 -8.95 2.46
C GLY A 396 3.62 -9.61 1.21
N CYS A 397 4.94 -9.63 0.98
CA CYS A 397 5.57 -10.16 -0.24
C CYS A 397 5.21 -11.64 -0.47
N ARG A 398 5.43 -12.50 0.53
CA ARG A 398 5.12 -13.94 0.41
C ARG A 398 3.63 -14.18 0.08
N ARG A 399 2.74 -13.44 0.75
CA ARG A 399 1.29 -13.52 0.57
C ARG A 399 0.89 -13.15 -0.86
N PHE A 400 1.49 -12.11 -1.42
CA PHE A 400 1.27 -11.66 -2.80
C PHE A 400 1.54 -12.79 -3.81
N PHE A 401 2.73 -13.41 -3.78
CA PHE A 401 3.05 -14.50 -4.71
C PHE A 401 2.20 -15.75 -4.46
N GLN A 402 1.87 -16.06 -3.20
CA GLN A 402 0.97 -17.16 -2.88
C GLN A 402 -0.46 -16.96 -3.44
N LYS A 403 -0.98 -15.72 -3.44
CA LYS A 403 -2.28 -15.40 -4.07
C LYS A 403 -2.26 -15.73 -5.58
N ILE A 404 -1.15 -15.46 -6.26
CA ILE A 404 -0.99 -15.76 -7.69
C ILE A 404 -0.99 -17.27 -7.94
N VAL A 405 -0.20 -18.02 -7.16
CA VAL A 405 -0.13 -19.48 -7.29
C VAL A 405 -1.51 -20.11 -7.03
N LYS A 406 -2.24 -19.65 -6.01
CA LYS A 406 -3.58 -20.15 -5.66
C LYS A 406 -4.65 -19.88 -6.72
N LYS A 407 -4.62 -18.71 -7.38
CA LYS A 407 -5.59 -18.36 -8.43
C LYS A 407 -5.39 -19.13 -9.74
N GLY A 408 -4.26 -19.80 -9.92
CA GLY A 408 -3.88 -20.47 -11.17
C GLY A 408 -3.39 -19.47 -12.22
N ARG A 409 -2.41 -19.85 -13.05
CA ARG A 409 -1.76 -18.97 -14.05
C ARG A 409 -2.61 -18.68 -15.30
N SER A 410 -3.94 -18.76 -15.24
CA SER A 410 -4.77 -18.59 -16.45
C SER A 410 -4.75 -17.15 -16.99
N ILE A 411 -4.51 -16.15 -16.12
CA ILE A 411 -4.63 -14.72 -16.47
C ILE A 411 -3.39 -13.93 -16.07
N ILE A 412 -2.70 -14.32 -14.99
CA ILE A 412 -1.51 -13.64 -14.47
C ILE A 412 -0.33 -14.59 -14.52
N ASP A 413 0.75 -14.14 -15.17
CA ASP A 413 2.03 -14.83 -15.20
C ASP A 413 3.09 -13.99 -14.49
N VAL A 414 4.06 -14.65 -13.85
CA VAL A 414 5.04 -13.97 -12.98
C VAL A 414 6.43 -14.45 -13.28
N HIS A 415 7.35 -13.49 -13.42
CA HIS A 415 8.76 -13.70 -13.65
C HIS A 415 9.58 -12.92 -12.64
N VAL A 416 10.41 -13.64 -11.88
CA VAL A 416 11.44 -13.01 -11.04
C VAL A 416 12.69 -12.85 -11.89
N ILE A 417 13.15 -11.61 -12.10
CA ILE A 417 14.40 -11.30 -12.81
C ILE A 417 15.36 -10.66 -11.82
N SER A 418 16.44 -11.36 -11.47
CA SER A 418 17.32 -10.96 -10.36
C SER A 418 18.80 -11.17 -10.72
N HIS A 419 19.66 -10.37 -10.10
CA HIS A 419 21.12 -10.52 -10.15
C HIS A 419 21.66 -11.63 -9.26
N CYS A 420 20.82 -12.20 -8.40
CA CYS A 420 21.17 -13.28 -7.49
C CYS A 420 21.92 -14.40 -8.22
N TRP A 421 22.94 -14.94 -7.56
CA TRP A 421 23.75 -16.02 -8.11
C TRP A 421 23.08 -17.40 -8.03
N SER A 422 21.86 -17.54 -7.50
CA SER A 422 21.18 -18.85 -7.51
C SER A 422 19.66 -18.71 -7.62
N SER A 423 19.09 -19.30 -8.68
CA SER A 423 17.63 -19.38 -8.78
C SER A 423 17.05 -20.28 -7.68
N GLN A 424 17.81 -21.29 -7.22
CA GLN A 424 17.35 -22.15 -6.15
C GLN A 424 17.28 -21.43 -4.80
N LEU A 425 18.17 -20.47 -4.54
CA LEU A 425 18.06 -19.60 -3.36
C LEU A 425 16.73 -18.83 -3.37
N ILE A 426 16.42 -18.18 -4.50
CA ILE A 426 15.17 -17.44 -4.68
C ILE A 426 13.96 -18.36 -4.49
N ARG A 427 13.94 -19.53 -5.14
CA ARG A 427 12.85 -20.51 -5.00
C ARG A 427 12.67 -20.92 -3.53
N SER A 428 13.76 -21.28 -2.86
CA SER A 428 13.69 -21.70 -1.45
C SER A 428 13.14 -20.59 -0.55
N ALA A 429 13.48 -19.33 -0.82
CA ALA A 429 12.92 -18.19 -0.10
C ALA A 429 11.39 -18.09 -0.18
N PHE A 430 10.76 -18.55 -1.27
CA PHE A 430 9.30 -18.57 -1.43
C PHE A 430 8.60 -19.86 -0.93
N SER A 431 9.34 -20.82 -0.36
CA SER A 431 8.89 -22.14 0.17
C SER A 431 8.59 -23.22 -0.89
N SER A 432 8.51 -24.49 -0.48
CA SER A 432 8.35 -25.71 -1.33
C SER A 432 7.11 -25.81 -2.23
N GLY A 433 6.24 -24.79 -2.26
CA GLY A 433 5.17 -24.63 -3.26
C GLY A 433 5.53 -23.73 -4.44
N SER A 434 6.75 -23.18 -4.47
CA SER A 434 7.18 -22.14 -5.41
C SER A 434 7.92 -22.65 -6.65
N ASP A 435 7.87 -23.95 -6.95
CA ASP A 435 8.32 -24.49 -8.27
C ASP A 435 7.54 -23.85 -9.43
N VAL A 436 6.48 -23.11 -9.10
CA VAL A 436 5.60 -22.35 -9.96
C VAL A 436 6.14 -20.95 -10.29
N LEU A 437 7.28 -20.51 -9.75
CA LEU A 437 7.86 -19.21 -10.14
C LEU A 437 8.81 -19.35 -11.33
N ASN A 438 8.65 -18.51 -12.35
CA ASN A 438 9.63 -18.41 -13.43
C ASN A 438 10.77 -17.51 -12.92
N VAL A 439 11.95 -18.07 -12.66
CA VAL A 439 13.09 -17.34 -12.11
C VAL A 439 14.17 -17.23 -13.17
N HIS A 440 14.61 -16.00 -13.43
CA HIS A 440 15.68 -15.64 -14.34
C HIS A 440 16.78 -14.97 -13.52
N SER A 441 17.88 -15.67 -13.30
CA SER A 441 19.00 -15.19 -12.50
C SER A 441 20.32 -15.76 -13.00
N ASN A 442 21.42 -15.32 -12.39
CA ASN A 442 22.68 -16.05 -12.48
C ASN A 442 22.55 -17.41 -11.77
N GLU A 443 23.49 -18.32 -12.03
CA GLU A 443 23.51 -19.65 -11.40
C GLU A 443 24.90 -20.02 -10.88
N LEU A 444 25.00 -20.45 -9.63
CA LEU A 444 26.23 -20.98 -9.06
C LEU A 444 26.45 -22.41 -9.53
N ALA A 445 27.68 -22.71 -9.94
CA ALA A 445 28.13 -24.08 -10.14
C ALA A 445 28.33 -24.75 -8.76
N TYR A 446 27.31 -25.48 -8.31
CA TYR A 446 27.20 -26.06 -6.96
C TYR A 446 28.28 -27.10 -6.59
N VAL A 447 29.13 -27.53 -7.54
CA VAL A 447 30.12 -28.59 -7.34
C VAL A 447 31.53 -28.01 -7.48
N ALA A 448 32.17 -27.77 -6.33
CA ALA A 448 33.58 -27.44 -6.11
C ALA A 448 34.13 -26.08 -6.59
N THR A 449 33.63 -25.48 -7.67
CA THR A 449 34.32 -24.34 -8.32
C THR A 449 33.89 -22.95 -7.87
N GLY A 450 32.69 -22.79 -7.29
CA GLY A 450 32.18 -21.46 -6.89
C GLY A 450 31.92 -20.51 -8.07
N GLU A 451 31.98 -21.00 -9.31
CA GLU A 451 31.82 -20.24 -10.55
C GLU A 451 30.38 -19.73 -10.70
N ILE A 452 30.23 -18.52 -11.23
CA ILE A 452 28.95 -17.88 -11.48
C ILE A 452 28.66 -18.00 -12.98
N LEU A 453 27.59 -18.72 -13.33
CA LEU A 453 27.02 -18.70 -14.66
C LEU A 453 26.24 -17.38 -14.87
N LYS A 454 26.94 -16.44 -15.51
CA LYS A 454 26.55 -15.06 -15.78
C LYS A 454 25.45 -14.92 -16.84
N LYS A 455 24.20 -14.99 -16.41
CA LYS A 455 23.01 -14.83 -17.29
C LYS A 455 22.39 -13.43 -17.19
N VAL A 456 22.34 -12.88 -15.98
CA VAL A 456 21.66 -11.63 -15.62
C VAL A 456 22.55 -10.87 -14.64
N GLU A 457 23.60 -10.20 -15.13
CA GLU A 457 24.56 -9.48 -14.26
C GLU A 457 24.24 -8.00 -14.12
N SER A 458 23.45 -7.44 -15.04
CA SER A 458 23.30 -5.99 -15.18
C SER A 458 21.90 -5.58 -15.61
N ALA A 459 21.60 -4.27 -15.55
CA ALA A 459 20.31 -3.73 -16.00
C ALA A 459 20.00 -4.06 -17.47
N PRO A 460 20.96 -3.95 -18.43
CA PRO A 460 20.72 -4.36 -19.82
C PRO A 460 20.38 -5.86 -19.99
N GLU A 461 20.96 -6.75 -19.19
CA GLU A 461 20.65 -8.19 -19.24
C GLU A 461 19.31 -8.53 -18.58
N LYS A 462 18.94 -7.81 -17.50
CA LYS A 462 17.57 -7.85 -16.98
C LYS A 462 16.56 -7.46 -18.06
N LEU A 463 16.83 -6.36 -18.78
CA LEU A 463 15.98 -5.92 -19.89
C LEU A 463 15.95 -6.93 -21.05
N ARG A 464 17.06 -7.61 -21.34
CA ARG A 464 17.10 -8.69 -22.34
C ARG A 464 16.17 -9.83 -21.95
N SER A 465 16.26 -10.29 -20.70
CA SER A 465 15.41 -11.36 -20.15
C SER A 465 13.93 -10.96 -20.17
N PHE A 466 13.63 -9.71 -19.77
CA PHE A 466 12.29 -9.12 -19.87
C PHE A 466 11.75 -9.18 -21.29
N ASN A 467 12.53 -8.72 -22.27
CA ASN A 467 12.14 -8.73 -23.68
C ASN A 467 11.96 -10.14 -24.23
N GLU A 468 12.80 -11.09 -23.84
CA GLU A 468 12.71 -12.49 -24.24
C GLU A 468 11.41 -13.15 -23.79
N VAL A 469 11.00 -12.92 -22.55
CA VAL A 469 9.70 -13.38 -22.04
C VAL A 469 8.53 -12.83 -22.87
N LEU A 470 8.67 -11.59 -23.37
CA LEU A 470 7.62 -10.92 -24.13
C LEU A 470 7.64 -11.21 -25.64
N LYS A 471 8.71 -11.80 -26.20
CA LYS A 471 8.85 -12.02 -27.66
C LYS A 471 7.62 -12.70 -28.26
N ASP A 472 7.10 -13.72 -27.60
CA ASP A 472 5.95 -14.51 -28.08
C ASP A 472 4.58 -13.92 -27.67
N ARG A 473 4.57 -12.80 -26.93
CA ARG A 473 3.36 -12.16 -26.37
C ARG A 473 3.04 -10.82 -27.01
N LYS A 474 3.93 -10.26 -27.83
CA LYS A 474 3.77 -8.94 -28.47
C LYS A 474 2.59 -8.88 -29.47
N SER A 475 2.10 -10.02 -29.96
CA SER A 475 0.92 -10.09 -30.84
C SER A 475 -0.42 -10.21 -30.10
N ASP A 476 -0.42 -10.42 -28.76
CA ASP A 476 -1.64 -10.52 -27.97
C ASP A 476 -2.21 -9.10 -27.75
N VAL A 477 -3.19 -8.72 -28.57
CA VAL A 477 -3.94 -7.47 -28.41
C VAL A 477 -4.47 -7.40 -26.98
N GLY A 478 -3.96 -6.45 -26.18
CA GLY A 478 -4.40 -6.23 -24.80
C GLY A 478 -3.55 -6.90 -23.72
N HIS A 479 -2.35 -7.39 -24.00
CA HIS A 479 -1.40 -7.80 -22.96
C HIS A 479 -0.89 -6.59 -22.14
N LEU A 480 -0.87 -6.69 -20.82
CA LEU A 480 -0.34 -5.66 -19.93
C LEU A 480 0.86 -6.19 -19.13
N THR A 481 1.86 -5.34 -18.93
CA THR A 481 3.06 -5.65 -18.16
C THR A 481 3.20 -4.75 -16.93
N VAL A 482 3.52 -5.37 -15.79
CA VAL A 482 3.88 -4.67 -14.55
C VAL A 482 5.30 -5.06 -14.20
N CYS A 483 6.17 -4.10 -13.92
CA CYS A 483 7.51 -4.36 -13.39
C CYS A 483 7.61 -3.79 -11.98
N ILE A 484 8.08 -4.60 -11.03
CA ILE A 484 8.25 -4.22 -9.62
C ILE A 484 9.73 -4.33 -9.27
N GLY A 485 10.32 -3.20 -8.86
CA GLY A 485 11.75 -3.11 -8.54
C GLY A 485 12.03 -2.14 -7.40
N ARG A 486 13.32 -1.89 -7.13
CA ARG A 486 13.75 -0.94 -6.09
C ARG A 486 14.95 -0.09 -6.47
N ASP A 487 15.88 -0.63 -7.25
CA ASP A 487 17.19 -0.01 -7.49
C ASP A 487 17.51 0.20 -8.98
N ILE A 488 18.64 0.84 -9.27
CA ILE A 488 19.11 1.20 -10.61
C ILE A 488 19.22 -0.01 -11.55
N SER A 489 19.40 -1.21 -11.01
CA SER A 489 19.45 -2.45 -11.79
C SER A 489 18.12 -2.79 -12.46
N ASP A 490 17.00 -2.35 -11.88
CA ASP A 490 15.65 -2.61 -12.39
C ASP A 490 15.18 -1.53 -13.36
N PHE A 491 15.91 -0.42 -13.44
CA PHE A 491 15.42 0.83 -14.01
C PHE A 491 14.96 0.71 -15.46
N LEU A 492 15.71 -0.04 -16.28
CA LEU A 492 15.32 -0.28 -17.67
C LEU A 492 14.03 -1.10 -17.78
N CYS A 493 13.86 -2.14 -16.96
CA CYS A 493 12.63 -2.94 -16.95
C CYS A 493 11.43 -2.13 -16.44
N LEU A 494 11.65 -1.27 -15.42
CA LEU A 494 10.63 -0.38 -14.89
C LEU A 494 10.10 0.61 -15.94
N LEU A 495 10.98 1.14 -16.79
CA LEU A 495 10.61 2.12 -17.82
C LEU A 495 10.01 1.49 -19.08
N GLU A 496 10.33 0.22 -19.35
CA GLU A 496 9.83 -0.53 -20.51
C GLU A 496 8.49 -1.22 -20.24
N ALA A 497 8.15 -1.47 -18.98
CA ALA A 497 6.85 -1.99 -18.61
C ALA A 497 5.73 -0.93 -18.80
N ASP A 498 4.51 -1.39 -19.07
CA ASP A 498 3.33 -0.52 -19.11
C ASP A 498 3.09 0.15 -17.75
N ILE A 499 3.43 -0.56 -16.68
CA ILE A 499 3.37 -0.11 -15.29
C ILE A 499 4.69 -0.41 -14.58
N GLY A 500 5.56 0.59 -14.46
CA GLY A 500 6.74 0.52 -13.59
C GLY A 500 6.39 0.92 -12.16
N ILE A 501 6.59 0.01 -11.20
CA ILE A 501 6.38 0.24 -9.77
C ILE A 501 7.71 0.09 -9.03
N VAL A 502 8.07 1.10 -8.25
CA VAL A 502 9.23 1.07 -7.37
C VAL A 502 8.79 1.07 -5.91
N ILE A 503 9.19 0.03 -5.17
CA ILE A 503 8.93 -0.06 -3.73
C ILE A 503 10.10 0.55 -2.97
N ASN A 504 9.82 1.54 -2.11
CA ASN A 504 10.84 2.23 -1.29
C ASN A 504 12.13 2.54 -2.07
N PRO A 505 12.03 3.40 -3.12
CA PRO A 505 13.08 3.61 -4.11
C PRO A 505 14.42 3.98 -3.47
N SER A 506 15.51 3.41 -3.98
CA SER A 506 16.85 3.76 -3.51
C SER A 506 17.17 5.23 -3.82
N PRO A 507 17.93 5.94 -2.95
CA PRO A 507 18.38 7.30 -3.26
C PRO A 507 19.14 7.40 -4.59
N ARG A 508 19.87 6.33 -4.96
CA ARG A 508 20.58 6.21 -6.24
C ARG A 508 19.63 6.24 -7.43
N LEU A 509 18.58 5.41 -7.40
CA LEU A 509 17.58 5.34 -8.46
C LEU A 509 16.84 6.67 -8.60
N THR A 510 16.42 7.29 -7.50
CA THR A 510 15.75 8.59 -7.55
C THR A 510 16.68 9.68 -8.10
N LYS A 511 17.93 9.76 -7.62
CA LYS A 511 18.93 10.74 -8.09
C LYS A 511 19.20 10.56 -9.59
N LEU A 512 19.46 9.34 -10.03
CA LEU A 512 19.74 9.03 -11.43
C LEU A 512 18.52 9.34 -12.30
N GLY A 513 17.32 8.92 -11.88
CA GLY A 513 16.10 9.17 -12.62
C GLY A 513 15.81 10.65 -12.84
N LEU A 514 15.97 11.46 -11.78
CA LEU A 514 15.81 12.91 -11.88
C LEU A 514 16.80 13.51 -12.88
N GLN A 515 18.06 13.05 -12.95
CA GLN A 515 19.03 13.54 -13.94
C GLN A 515 18.59 13.35 -15.39
N PHE A 516 17.80 12.30 -15.66
CA PHE A 516 17.27 11.94 -16.98
C PHE A 516 15.78 12.29 -17.15
N ALA A 517 15.25 13.15 -16.26
CA ALA A 517 13.87 13.63 -16.27
C ALA A 517 12.81 12.51 -16.20
N VAL A 518 13.12 11.42 -15.48
CA VAL A 518 12.13 10.43 -15.03
C VAL A 518 11.27 11.05 -13.93
N LYS A 519 9.95 10.84 -14.03
CA LYS A 519 8.96 11.28 -13.07
C LYS A 519 8.64 10.15 -12.12
N PHE A 520 8.84 10.40 -10.83
CA PHE A 520 8.39 9.54 -9.75
C PHE A 520 7.13 10.14 -9.14
N GLY A 521 6.06 9.35 -9.03
CA GLY A 521 4.81 9.83 -8.44
C GLY A 521 4.09 8.73 -7.67
N PRO A 522 3.24 9.08 -6.70
CA PRO A 522 2.39 8.12 -6.02
C PRO A 522 1.42 7.44 -6.99
N LEU A 523 1.04 6.20 -6.70
CA LEU A 523 0.13 5.42 -7.53
C LEU A 523 -1.29 6.03 -7.55
N PHE A 524 -1.80 6.43 -6.39
CA PHE A 524 -3.19 6.85 -6.20
C PHE A 524 -3.65 8.00 -7.13
N PRO A 525 -2.97 9.16 -7.23
CA PRO A 525 -3.40 10.23 -8.15
C PRO A 525 -3.48 9.80 -9.62
N THR A 526 -2.65 8.82 -10.02
CA THR A 526 -2.71 8.26 -11.37
C THR A 526 -3.93 7.38 -11.56
N LEU A 527 -4.29 6.56 -10.57
CA LEU A 527 -5.53 5.78 -10.58
C LEU A 527 -6.76 6.69 -10.69
N VAL A 528 -6.76 7.81 -9.95
CA VAL A 528 -7.81 8.84 -10.03
C VAL A 528 -7.91 9.42 -11.44
N LYS A 529 -6.78 9.77 -12.06
CA LYS A 529 -6.76 10.26 -13.45
C LYS A 529 -7.30 9.21 -14.42
N MET A 530 -6.88 7.95 -14.30
CA MET A 530 -7.30 6.87 -15.19
C MET A 530 -8.79 6.55 -15.03
N GLN A 531 -9.31 6.56 -13.81
CA GLN A 531 -10.74 6.38 -13.57
C GLN A 531 -11.56 7.55 -14.17
N LYS A 532 -11.05 8.79 -14.13
CA LYS A 532 -11.67 9.94 -14.81
C LYS A 532 -11.69 9.75 -16.33
N ASP A 533 -10.64 9.17 -16.91
CA ASP A 533 -10.54 8.93 -18.35
C ASP A 533 -11.39 7.73 -18.81
N LEU A 534 -11.54 6.70 -17.97
CA LEU A 534 -12.43 5.57 -18.21
C LEU A 534 -13.89 6.01 -18.40
N ALA A 535 -14.33 7.04 -17.67
CA ALA A 535 -15.66 7.63 -17.85
C ALA A 535 -15.85 8.32 -19.22
N LYS A 536 -14.76 8.64 -19.93
CA LYS A 536 -14.78 9.36 -21.23
C LYS A 536 -14.56 8.44 -22.43
N ASP A 537 -13.71 7.41 -22.29
CA ASP A 537 -13.34 6.48 -23.36
C ASP A 537 -13.08 5.07 -22.78
N SER A 538 -13.76 4.05 -23.31
CA SER A 538 -13.75 2.68 -22.81
C SER A 538 -12.63 1.80 -23.40
N SER A 539 -11.88 2.30 -24.40
CA SER A 539 -11.02 1.49 -25.26
C SER A 539 -9.70 1.00 -24.63
N SER A 540 -9.05 1.78 -23.76
CA SER A 540 -7.87 1.33 -23.00
C SER A 540 -7.74 2.02 -21.63
N ILE A 541 -7.72 1.24 -20.54
CA ILE A 541 -7.64 1.75 -19.16
C ILE A 541 -6.24 2.29 -18.83
N TRP A 542 -5.19 1.62 -19.31
CA TRP A 542 -3.81 2.01 -19.07
C TRP A 542 -3.12 2.42 -20.36
N LYS A 543 -2.63 3.66 -20.43
CA LYS A 543 -1.80 4.17 -21.52
C LYS A 543 -0.41 4.46 -20.94
N PRO A 544 0.65 3.76 -21.38
CA PRO A 544 2.00 3.99 -20.88
C PRO A 544 2.37 5.46 -21.03
N SER A 545 2.86 6.06 -19.94
CA SER A 545 3.35 7.44 -19.94
C SER A 545 4.88 7.39 -19.92
N PRO A 546 5.56 7.71 -21.04
CA PRO A 546 7.01 7.60 -21.11
C PRO A 546 7.70 8.30 -19.95
N GLY A 547 8.68 7.64 -19.34
CA GLY A 547 9.46 8.19 -18.24
C GLY A 547 8.71 8.36 -16.91
N THR A 548 7.60 7.64 -16.68
CA THR A 548 6.85 7.69 -15.41
C THR A 548 7.01 6.38 -14.64
N ILE A 549 7.36 6.45 -13.36
CA ILE A 549 7.44 5.31 -12.44
C ILE A 549 6.59 5.62 -11.20
N TYR A 550 5.81 4.64 -10.76
CA TYR A 550 4.96 4.75 -9.58
C TYR A 550 5.69 4.31 -8.32
N VAL A 551 5.69 5.16 -7.31
CA VAL A 551 6.30 4.89 -6.00
C VAL A 551 5.26 4.32 -5.07
N VAL A 552 5.60 3.21 -4.43
CA VAL A 552 4.79 2.56 -3.38
C VAL A 552 5.65 2.33 -2.14
N SER A 553 5.00 2.22 -1.00
CA SER A 553 5.64 2.07 0.31
C SER A 553 5.74 0.62 0.79
N SER A 554 4.90 -0.26 0.26
CA SER A 554 4.75 -1.63 0.77
C SER A 554 4.26 -2.62 -0.29
N TRP A 555 4.43 -3.91 -0.03
CA TRP A 555 3.81 -4.98 -0.82
C TRP A 555 2.30 -5.04 -0.67
N THR A 556 1.75 -4.64 0.48
CA THR A 556 0.30 -4.58 0.69
C THR A 556 -0.34 -3.55 -0.25
N GLU A 557 0.32 -2.44 -0.54
CA GLU A 557 -0.16 -1.42 -1.50
C GLU A 557 -0.19 -1.99 -2.94
N ILE A 558 0.86 -2.72 -3.33
CA ILE A 558 0.92 -3.44 -4.61
C ILE A 558 -0.18 -4.50 -4.70
N GLU A 559 -0.38 -5.25 -3.61
CA GLU A 559 -1.41 -6.27 -3.50
C GLU A 559 -2.82 -5.65 -3.64
N ALA A 560 -3.08 -4.53 -2.97
CA ALA A 560 -4.35 -3.80 -3.06
C ALA A 560 -4.60 -3.29 -4.49
N PHE A 561 -3.56 -2.76 -5.14
CA PHE A 561 -3.66 -2.33 -6.54
C PHE A 561 -3.97 -3.50 -7.50
N ILE A 562 -3.25 -4.63 -7.36
CA ILE A 562 -3.35 -5.73 -8.32
C ILE A 562 -4.55 -6.64 -8.03
N PHE A 563 -4.77 -7.02 -6.78
CA PHE A 563 -5.78 -8.00 -6.35
C PHE A 563 -6.96 -7.41 -5.62
N GLY A 564 -6.84 -6.19 -5.09
CA GLY A 564 -7.82 -5.60 -4.18
C GLY A 564 -7.43 -5.81 -2.73
N LEU A 565 -8.20 -5.17 -1.84
CA LEU A 565 -8.05 -5.26 -0.39
C LEU A 565 -8.25 -6.70 0.12
#